data_AF-A0A850AWM1-F1
#
_entry.id   AF-A0A850AWM1-F1
#
_cell.length_a   1.000
_cell.length_b   1.000
_cell.length_c   1.000
_cell.angle_alpha   90.00
_cell.angle_beta   90.00
_cell.angle_gamma   90.00
#
_symmetry.space_group_name_H-M   'P 1'
#
loop_
_entity.id
_entity.type
_entity.pdbx_description
1 polymer ?
#
loop_
_entity_poly.entity_id
_entity_poly.type
_entity_poly.pdbx_seq_one_letter_code
_entity_poly.pdbx_strand_id
1 'polypeptide(L)'
;MASTETAWTPRMDARHRHLACTPRGVFVVVQLGEPSWVVTAYRPHPQARGVDWQEADFIRQARRTFERKADMNLERMAHVAAEDLARVAGARPASVNDLWWLASAVGYGRALEDSVEVRAALPAAEANLSAVAPNLVKALLDALDWEGTLDRVARGLEDDRLEELESALEAAEELLVIGEALGSEEQRRFLTHIEDLLPWLPAQWAHLVEIAAARSRLFGGDRHLAGQLWESVADQATGALVRASIPVVVRERATLANELLAQVPKWRRWQAQITRLPARASESVRAWVNDSLSAIRVVAPAPAMGGRDQAEAWEVRGLPAPGDVPARVFVVDAQNPDGYDVTAHFVPKDGFLWRIDSDEDAALVVVVAGASEVTGNTLEEVLALVASRPDVYAEVRLLTPPR
;
A
#
# COMPACT_ATOMS: atom_id res chain seq x y z
N MET A 1 -23.21 -30.93 1.80
CA MET A 1 -24.19 -30.37 2.77
C MET A 1 -23.59 -29.10 3.38
N ALA A 2 -24.33 -27.99 3.43
CA ALA A 2 -23.82 -26.75 4.03
C ALA A 2 -23.74 -26.92 5.55
N SER A 3 -22.53 -26.82 6.13
CA SER A 3 -22.35 -26.70 7.60
C SER A 3 -23.29 -25.64 8.16
N THR A 4 -24.09 -26.00 9.15
CA THR A 4 -25.01 -25.12 9.88
C THR A 4 -24.31 -24.33 10.98
N GLU A 5 -23.07 -24.68 11.30
CA GLU A 5 -22.31 -24.10 12.40
C GLU A 5 -21.15 -23.24 11.90
N THR A 6 -20.81 -22.21 12.68
CA THR A 6 -19.63 -21.37 12.46
C THR A 6 -18.39 -22.19 12.75
N ALA A 7 -17.50 -22.32 11.76
CA ALA A 7 -16.21 -22.96 11.95
C ALA A 7 -15.25 -21.98 12.63
N TRP A 8 -14.50 -22.46 13.62
CA TRP A 8 -13.52 -21.68 14.38
C TRP A 8 -12.13 -22.30 14.25
N THR A 9 -11.09 -21.47 14.33
CA THR A 9 -9.73 -21.98 14.41
C THR A 9 -9.56 -22.86 15.64
N PRO A 10 -8.87 -24.00 15.53
CA PRO A 10 -8.67 -24.90 16.66
C PRO A 10 -7.74 -24.31 17.73
N ARG A 11 -6.92 -23.32 17.35
CA ARG A 11 -5.97 -22.62 18.23
C ARG A 11 -5.98 -21.12 17.94
N MET A 12 -5.54 -20.34 18.92
CA MET A 12 -5.25 -18.93 18.75
C MET A 12 -3.92 -18.73 18.02
N ASP A 13 -3.81 -17.64 17.28
CA ASP A 13 -2.52 -17.19 16.75
C ASP A 13 -1.65 -16.51 17.85
N ALA A 14 -0.43 -16.12 17.48
CA ALA A 14 0.52 -15.44 18.37
C ALA A 14 0.01 -14.09 18.93
N ARG A 15 -1.05 -13.52 18.35
CA ARG A 15 -1.70 -12.28 18.76
C ARG A 15 -2.99 -12.52 19.55
N HIS A 16 -3.22 -13.75 20.01
CA HIS A 16 -4.44 -14.14 20.71
C HIS A 16 -5.70 -13.90 19.87
N ARG A 17 -5.61 -14.11 18.55
CA ARG A 17 -6.75 -13.98 17.63
C ARG A 17 -7.33 -15.36 17.33
N HIS A 18 -8.66 -15.41 17.23
CA HIS A 18 -9.40 -16.51 16.62
C HIS A 18 -9.93 -16.09 15.26
N LEU A 19 -9.88 -17.01 14.30
CA LEU A 19 -10.55 -16.84 13.01
C LEU A 19 -11.82 -17.67 13.01
N ALA A 20 -12.84 -17.17 12.35
CA ALA A 20 -14.10 -17.87 12.17
C ALA A 20 -14.63 -17.74 10.75
N CYS A 21 -15.29 -18.78 10.26
CA CYS A 21 -16.06 -18.73 9.03
C CYS A 21 -17.51 -19.09 9.34
N THR A 22 -18.41 -18.13 9.13
CA THR A 22 -19.85 -18.35 9.33
C THR A 22 -20.44 -19.22 8.23
N PRO A 23 -21.62 -19.84 8.44
CA PRO A 23 -22.34 -20.60 7.40
C PRO A 23 -22.63 -19.81 6.12
N ARG A 24 -22.72 -18.47 6.21
CA ARG A 24 -22.98 -17.56 5.08
C ARG A 24 -21.71 -17.07 4.38
N GLY A 25 -20.54 -17.61 4.73
CA GLY A 25 -19.27 -17.23 4.11
C GLY A 25 -18.78 -15.84 4.53
N VAL A 26 -19.09 -15.43 5.77
CA VAL A 26 -18.41 -14.27 6.39
C VAL A 26 -17.22 -14.81 7.17
N PHE A 27 -16.03 -14.32 6.82
CA PHE A 27 -14.80 -14.54 7.55
C PHE A 27 -14.64 -13.47 8.61
N VAL A 28 -14.37 -13.88 9.85
CA VAL A 28 -14.28 -13.01 11.02
C VAL A 28 -12.96 -13.25 11.73
N VAL A 29 -12.28 -12.16 12.10
CA VAL A 29 -11.09 -12.18 12.96
C VAL A 29 -11.47 -11.53 14.27
N VAL A 30 -11.32 -12.27 15.36
CA VAL A 30 -11.63 -11.81 16.71
C VAL A 30 -10.33 -11.76 17.50
N GLN A 31 -9.98 -10.61 18.04
CA GLN A 31 -8.86 -10.48 18.97
C GLN A 31 -9.40 -10.60 20.39
N LEU A 32 -8.91 -11.60 21.12
CA LEU A 32 -9.31 -11.85 22.50
C LEU A 32 -8.49 -10.96 23.45
N GLY A 33 -9.19 -10.33 24.40
CA GLY A 33 -8.61 -9.42 25.39
C GLY A 33 -9.66 -8.91 26.37
N GLU A 34 -9.34 -7.86 27.13
CA GLU A 34 -10.28 -7.15 27.99
C GLU A 34 -10.40 -5.69 27.51
N PRO A 35 -11.31 -5.36 26.58
CA PRO A 35 -12.34 -6.21 25.98
C PRO A 35 -11.86 -6.98 24.73
N SER A 36 -12.49 -8.12 24.47
CA SER A 36 -12.41 -8.81 23.18
C SER A 36 -13.19 -8.04 22.13
N TRP A 37 -12.69 -7.97 20.90
CA TRP A 37 -13.32 -7.23 19.82
C TRP A 37 -13.09 -7.87 18.44
N VAL A 38 -13.99 -7.56 17.51
CA VAL A 38 -13.90 -8.02 16.11
C VAL A 38 -12.95 -7.10 15.36
N VAL A 39 -11.80 -7.65 14.95
CA VAL A 39 -10.78 -6.92 14.18
C VAL A 39 -11.27 -6.65 12.77
N THR A 40 -11.80 -7.69 12.12
CA THR A 40 -12.38 -7.58 10.79
C THR A 40 -13.48 -8.61 10.58
N ALA A 41 -14.47 -8.26 9.78
CA ALA A 41 -15.51 -9.16 9.30
C ALA A 41 -15.81 -8.82 7.84
N TYR A 42 -15.56 -9.76 6.94
CA TYR A 42 -15.76 -9.55 5.52
C TYR A 42 -16.15 -10.83 4.81
N ARG A 43 -16.66 -10.72 3.58
CA ARG A 43 -16.91 -11.86 2.69
C ARG A 43 -15.78 -11.94 1.68
N PRO A 44 -14.88 -12.95 1.75
CA PRO A 44 -13.91 -13.18 0.70
C PRO A 44 -14.61 -13.33 -0.65
N HIS A 45 -14.14 -12.59 -1.66
CA HIS A 45 -14.71 -12.56 -3.00
C HIS A 45 -13.67 -13.08 -4.00
N PRO A 46 -14.04 -13.90 -4.99
CA PRO A 46 -13.14 -14.30 -6.08
C PRO A 46 -12.61 -13.09 -6.88
N GLN A 47 -11.33 -13.05 -7.25
CA GLN A 47 -10.72 -11.86 -7.88
C GLN A 47 -10.98 -11.76 -9.39
N ALA A 48 -12.26 -11.72 -9.79
CA ALA A 48 -12.65 -11.51 -11.19
C ALA A 48 -13.81 -10.51 -11.35
N ARG A 49 -13.64 -9.55 -12.25
CA ARG A 49 -14.61 -8.51 -12.63
C ARG A 49 -15.58 -9.03 -13.68
N GLY A 50 -16.84 -8.60 -13.61
CA GLY A 50 -17.86 -8.94 -14.62
C GLY A 50 -18.28 -10.41 -14.66
N VAL A 51 -17.91 -11.20 -13.65
CA VAL A 51 -18.35 -12.60 -13.50
C VAL A 51 -19.56 -12.65 -12.58
N ASP A 52 -20.58 -13.40 -13.00
CA ASP A 52 -21.85 -13.51 -12.29
C ASP A 52 -21.77 -14.56 -11.18
N TRP A 53 -21.26 -14.13 -10.02
CA TRP A 53 -21.03 -14.99 -8.85
C TRP A 53 -22.33 -15.29 -8.10
N GLN A 54 -22.52 -16.56 -7.74
CA GLN A 54 -23.66 -17.00 -6.94
C GLN A 54 -23.31 -17.05 -5.45
N GLU A 55 -24.32 -17.05 -4.58
CA GLU A 55 -24.11 -17.15 -3.12
C GLU A 55 -23.30 -18.39 -2.72
N ALA A 56 -23.46 -19.49 -3.44
CA ALA A 56 -22.69 -20.71 -3.23
C ALA A 56 -21.18 -20.53 -3.48
N ASP A 57 -20.81 -19.67 -4.44
CA ASP A 57 -19.41 -19.36 -4.75
C ASP A 57 -18.75 -18.56 -3.64
N PHE A 58 -19.45 -17.55 -3.09
CA PHE A 58 -18.97 -16.79 -1.94
C PHE A 58 -18.78 -17.67 -0.71
N ILE A 59 -19.73 -18.56 -0.45
CA ILE A 59 -19.61 -19.52 0.66
C ILE A 59 -18.42 -20.46 0.43
N ARG A 60 -18.24 -20.96 -0.79
CA ARG A 60 -17.10 -21.83 -1.14
C ARG A 60 -15.78 -21.09 -0.98
N GLN A 61 -15.67 -19.86 -1.47
CA GLN A 61 -14.45 -19.07 -1.39
C GLN A 61 -14.10 -18.73 0.05
N ALA A 62 -15.09 -18.34 0.87
CA ALA A 62 -14.88 -18.07 2.28
C ALA A 62 -14.37 -19.31 3.04
N ARG A 63 -14.91 -20.49 2.75
CA ARG A 63 -14.43 -21.76 3.34
C ARG A 63 -12.99 -22.07 2.93
N ARG A 64 -12.65 -21.93 1.65
CA ARG A 64 -11.27 -22.12 1.18
C ARG A 64 -10.32 -21.16 1.87
N THR A 65 -10.65 -19.86 1.92
CA THR A 65 -9.85 -18.86 2.64
C THR A 65 -9.69 -19.22 4.11
N PHE A 66 -10.75 -19.65 4.78
CA PHE A 66 -10.68 -20.09 6.17
C PHE A 66 -9.78 -21.32 6.34
N GLU A 67 -9.94 -22.36 5.52
CA GLU A 67 -9.13 -23.58 5.60
C GLU A 67 -7.64 -23.31 5.38
N ARG A 68 -7.30 -22.43 4.43
CA ARG A 68 -5.92 -22.00 4.20
C ARG A 68 -5.34 -21.23 5.39
N LYS A 69 -6.16 -20.47 6.13
CA LYS A 69 -5.72 -19.67 7.29
C LYS A 69 -5.75 -20.41 8.62
N ALA A 70 -6.66 -21.34 8.79
CA ALA A 70 -7.01 -21.88 10.11
C ALA A 70 -5.91 -22.78 10.70
N ASP A 71 -5.15 -23.43 9.84
CA ASP A 71 -4.02 -24.28 10.20
C ASP A 71 -3.06 -24.33 8.99
N MET A 72 -2.20 -23.32 8.87
CA MET A 72 -1.22 -23.19 7.77
C MET A 72 -0.14 -24.29 7.86
N ASN A 73 -0.51 -25.50 7.46
CA ASN A 73 0.40 -26.62 7.36
C ASN A 73 0.32 -27.26 5.96
N LEU A 74 1.46 -27.81 5.51
CA LEU A 74 1.60 -28.34 4.15
C LEU A 74 0.64 -29.50 3.87
N GLU A 75 0.44 -30.38 4.85
CA GLU A 75 -0.44 -31.56 4.72
C GLU A 75 -1.90 -31.14 4.49
N ARG A 76 -2.40 -30.18 5.28
CA ARG A 76 -3.77 -29.65 5.19
C ARG A 76 -3.95 -28.90 3.88
N MET A 77 -2.98 -28.08 3.48
CA MET A 77 -3.02 -27.37 2.20
C MET A 77 -3.04 -28.33 1.02
N ALA A 78 -2.18 -29.36 1.03
CA ALA A 78 -2.13 -30.38 -0.01
C ALA A 78 -3.44 -31.20 -0.07
N HIS A 79 -4.01 -31.53 1.09
CA HIS A 79 -5.29 -32.23 1.15
C HIS A 79 -6.43 -31.40 0.56
N VAL A 80 -6.54 -30.12 0.91
CA VAL A 80 -7.54 -29.19 0.34
C VAL A 80 -7.35 -29.05 -1.17
N ALA A 81 -6.10 -28.90 -1.63
CA ALA A 81 -5.80 -28.82 -3.06
C ALA A 81 -6.19 -30.11 -3.80
N ALA A 82 -5.92 -31.29 -3.23
CA ALA A 82 -6.32 -32.57 -3.80
C ALA A 82 -7.86 -32.73 -3.87
N GLU A 83 -8.59 -32.32 -2.84
CA GLU A 83 -10.06 -32.31 -2.85
C GLU A 83 -10.62 -31.37 -3.92
N ASP A 84 -10.03 -30.18 -4.08
CA ASP A 84 -10.42 -29.23 -5.11
C ASP A 84 -10.16 -29.77 -6.52
N LEU A 85 -8.97 -30.36 -6.76
CA LEU A 85 -8.62 -31.03 -8.01
C LEU A 85 -9.61 -32.13 -8.36
N ALA A 86 -9.91 -33.02 -7.40
CA ALA A 86 -10.87 -34.11 -7.59
C ALA A 86 -12.27 -33.59 -7.93
N ARG A 87 -12.69 -32.48 -7.32
CA ARG A 87 -14.00 -31.86 -7.56
C ARG A 87 -14.13 -31.28 -8.96
N VAL A 88 -13.06 -30.70 -9.52
CA VAL A 88 -13.09 -30.03 -10.83
C VAL A 88 -12.65 -30.94 -11.99
N ALA A 89 -12.07 -32.10 -11.70
CA ALA A 89 -11.57 -33.02 -12.73
C ALA A 89 -12.66 -33.63 -13.63
N GLY A 90 -13.89 -33.76 -13.14
CA GLY A 90 -14.95 -34.53 -13.81
C GLY A 90 -15.85 -33.76 -14.79
N ALA A 91 -15.83 -32.43 -14.77
CA ALA A 91 -16.75 -31.60 -15.56
C ALA A 91 -15.99 -30.55 -16.37
N ARG A 92 -16.26 -30.46 -17.67
CA ARG A 92 -15.70 -29.39 -18.51
C ARG A 92 -16.33 -28.05 -18.08
N PRO A 93 -15.53 -26.98 -17.93
CA PRO A 93 -16.07 -25.68 -17.55
C PRO A 93 -16.97 -25.13 -18.66
N ALA A 94 -18.18 -24.75 -18.31
CA ALA A 94 -19.16 -24.16 -19.23
C ALA A 94 -19.22 -22.64 -19.13
N SER A 95 -18.65 -22.07 -18.07
CA SER A 95 -18.66 -20.64 -17.77
C SER A 95 -17.30 -20.15 -17.25
N VAL A 96 -17.14 -18.82 -17.19
CA VAL A 96 -15.93 -18.20 -16.62
C VAL A 96 -15.78 -18.55 -15.13
N ASN A 97 -16.90 -18.66 -14.41
CA ASN A 97 -16.95 -19.10 -13.01
C ASN A 97 -16.41 -20.54 -12.86
N ASP A 98 -16.91 -21.48 -13.67
CA ASP A 98 -16.41 -22.87 -13.63
C ASP A 98 -14.92 -22.94 -13.95
N LEU A 99 -14.47 -22.16 -14.94
CA LEU A 99 -13.07 -22.10 -15.32
C LEU A 99 -12.21 -21.49 -14.21
N TRP A 100 -12.70 -20.49 -13.49
CA TRP A 100 -11.99 -19.91 -12.35
C TRP A 100 -11.70 -20.98 -11.29
N TRP A 101 -12.69 -21.81 -10.96
CA TRP A 101 -12.51 -22.90 -9.99
C TRP A 101 -11.51 -23.96 -10.48
N LEU A 102 -11.57 -24.31 -11.77
CA LEU A 102 -10.63 -25.25 -12.38
C LEU A 102 -9.20 -24.69 -12.40
N ALA A 103 -9.01 -23.46 -12.86
CA ALA A 103 -7.72 -22.80 -12.94
C ALA A 103 -7.10 -22.59 -11.54
N SER A 104 -7.91 -22.19 -10.56
CA SER A 104 -7.48 -22.07 -9.17
C SER A 104 -7.01 -23.43 -8.62
N ALA A 105 -7.79 -24.50 -8.82
CA ALA A 105 -7.41 -25.84 -8.36
C ALA A 105 -6.13 -26.36 -9.04
N VAL A 106 -5.99 -26.18 -10.36
CA VAL A 106 -4.79 -26.57 -11.11
C VAL A 106 -3.57 -25.77 -10.64
N GLY A 107 -3.69 -24.46 -10.48
CA GLY A 107 -2.58 -23.64 -10.04
C GLY A 107 -2.09 -24.03 -8.63
N TYR A 108 -3.01 -24.20 -7.67
CA TYR A 108 -2.62 -24.67 -6.33
C TYR A 108 -2.08 -26.10 -6.36
N GLY A 109 -2.61 -26.94 -7.26
CA GLY A 109 -2.11 -28.28 -7.48
C GLY A 109 -0.66 -28.31 -8.01
N ARG A 110 -0.33 -27.43 -8.96
CA ARG A 110 1.06 -27.26 -9.45
C ARG A 110 1.97 -26.79 -8.34
N ALA A 111 1.55 -25.78 -7.58
CA ALA A 111 2.35 -25.22 -6.51
C ALA A 111 2.57 -26.19 -5.32
N LEU A 112 1.83 -27.31 -5.27
CA LEU A 112 1.89 -28.34 -4.24
C LEU A 112 2.18 -29.74 -4.81
N GLU A 113 2.74 -29.84 -6.02
CA GLU A 113 2.93 -31.10 -6.77
C GLU A 113 3.86 -32.13 -6.08
N ASP A 114 4.64 -31.67 -5.11
CA ASP A 114 5.50 -32.53 -4.30
C ASP A 114 4.70 -33.46 -3.37
N SER A 115 3.43 -33.14 -3.08
CA SER A 115 2.53 -34.02 -2.34
C SER A 115 2.01 -35.19 -3.20
N VAL A 116 2.02 -36.39 -2.64
CA VAL A 116 1.56 -37.62 -3.32
C VAL A 116 0.09 -37.53 -3.70
N GLU A 117 -0.77 -36.99 -2.84
CA GLU A 117 -2.21 -36.87 -3.09
C GLU A 117 -2.50 -35.89 -4.24
N VAL A 118 -1.79 -34.75 -4.24
CA VAL A 118 -1.91 -33.72 -5.28
C VAL A 118 -1.40 -34.25 -6.62
N ARG A 119 -0.22 -34.88 -6.63
CA ARG A 119 0.39 -35.46 -7.83
C ARG A 119 -0.51 -36.50 -8.50
N ALA A 120 -1.28 -37.27 -7.72
CA ALA A 120 -2.22 -38.25 -8.25
C ALA A 120 -3.45 -37.59 -8.90
N ALA A 121 -3.94 -36.48 -8.35
CA ALA A 121 -5.15 -35.81 -8.82
C ALA A 121 -4.91 -34.79 -9.95
N LEU A 122 -3.72 -34.18 -9.99
CA LEU A 122 -3.39 -33.07 -10.89
C LEU A 122 -3.56 -33.39 -12.39
N PRO A 123 -3.10 -34.54 -12.93
CA PRO A 123 -3.11 -34.78 -14.38
C PRO A 123 -4.51 -34.74 -15.00
N ALA A 124 -5.54 -35.19 -14.27
CA ALA A 124 -6.91 -35.17 -14.75
C ALA A 124 -7.46 -33.74 -14.88
N ALA A 125 -7.16 -32.88 -13.90
CA ALA A 125 -7.56 -31.49 -13.93
C ALA A 125 -6.79 -30.69 -15.01
N GLU A 126 -5.50 -30.97 -15.21
CA GLU A 126 -4.70 -30.35 -16.27
C GLU A 126 -5.16 -30.75 -17.67
N ALA A 127 -5.52 -32.02 -17.87
CA ALA A 127 -6.12 -32.47 -19.13
C ALA A 127 -7.46 -31.77 -19.38
N ASN A 128 -8.26 -31.55 -18.33
CA ASN A 128 -9.50 -30.81 -18.43
C ASN A 128 -9.24 -29.33 -18.78
N LEU A 129 -8.28 -28.68 -18.12
CA LEU A 129 -7.90 -27.28 -18.38
C LEU A 129 -7.36 -27.09 -19.81
N SER A 130 -6.54 -28.02 -20.30
CA SER A 130 -5.99 -28.00 -21.66
C SER A 130 -7.05 -28.19 -22.75
N ALA A 131 -8.20 -28.79 -22.41
CA ALA A 131 -9.32 -29.00 -23.31
C ALA A 131 -10.32 -27.83 -23.33
N VAL A 132 -10.10 -26.78 -22.53
CA VAL A 132 -10.99 -25.62 -22.45
C VAL A 132 -10.90 -24.78 -23.72
N ALA A 133 -12.03 -24.25 -24.16
CA ALA A 133 -12.09 -23.42 -25.34
C ALA A 133 -11.28 -22.12 -25.15
N PRO A 134 -10.41 -21.72 -26.10
CA PRO A 134 -9.53 -20.55 -25.94
C PRO A 134 -10.26 -19.23 -25.68
N ASN A 135 -11.48 -19.07 -26.20
CA ASN A 135 -12.31 -17.90 -25.94
C ASN A 135 -12.75 -17.80 -24.47
N LEU A 136 -12.98 -18.94 -23.81
CA LEU A 136 -13.32 -18.97 -22.39
C LEU A 136 -12.10 -18.66 -21.52
N VAL A 137 -10.93 -19.18 -21.90
CA VAL A 137 -9.64 -18.82 -21.27
C VAL A 137 -9.39 -17.33 -21.38
N LYS A 138 -9.52 -16.76 -22.58
CA LYS A 138 -9.37 -15.31 -22.79
C LYS A 138 -10.37 -14.51 -21.95
N ALA A 139 -11.65 -14.91 -21.94
CA ALA A 139 -12.67 -14.23 -21.13
C ALA A 139 -12.36 -14.25 -19.63
N LEU A 140 -11.78 -15.34 -19.11
CA LEU A 140 -11.32 -15.37 -17.72
C LEU A 140 -10.10 -14.46 -17.50
N LEU A 141 -9.09 -14.52 -18.38
CA LEU A 141 -7.91 -13.65 -18.27
C LEU A 141 -8.28 -12.16 -18.27
N ASP A 142 -9.17 -11.75 -19.18
CA ASP A 142 -9.68 -10.37 -19.26
C ASP A 142 -10.51 -9.97 -18.02
N ALA A 143 -11.04 -10.96 -17.28
CA ALA A 143 -11.81 -10.74 -16.06
C ALA A 143 -10.95 -10.65 -14.80
N LEU A 144 -9.70 -11.14 -14.81
CA LEU A 144 -8.85 -11.16 -13.61
C LEU A 144 -8.53 -9.73 -13.13
N ASP A 145 -8.76 -9.47 -11.84
CA ASP A 145 -8.62 -8.12 -11.27
C ASP A 145 -7.18 -7.81 -10.81
N TRP A 146 -6.24 -7.78 -11.74
CA TRP A 146 -4.84 -7.47 -11.46
C TRP A 146 -4.67 -6.06 -10.90
N GLU A 147 -5.19 -5.05 -11.60
CA GLU A 147 -5.05 -3.63 -11.23
C GLU A 147 -5.72 -3.32 -9.88
N GLY A 148 -6.96 -3.76 -9.67
CA GLY A 148 -7.68 -3.52 -8.42
C GLY A 148 -7.07 -4.26 -7.22
N THR A 149 -6.31 -5.33 -7.47
CA THR A 149 -5.52 -5.98 -6.42
C THR A 149 -4.24 -5.20 -6.10
N LEU A 150 -3.52 -4.66 -7.10
CA LEU A 150 -2.40 -3.74 -6.87
C LEU A 150 -2.84 -2.51 -6.06
N ASP A 151 -3.96 -1.90 -6.43
CA ASP A 151 -4.50 -0.72 -5.74
C ASP A 151 -4.84 -1.01 -4.26
N ARG A 152 -5.25 -2.24 -3.94
CA ARG A 152 -5.52 -2.64 -2.56
C ARG A 152 -4.25 -2.90 -1.77
N VAL A 153 -3.21 -3.46 -2.40
CA VAL A 153 -1.88 -3.58 -1.78
C VAL A 153 -1.33 -2.19 -1.46
N ALA A 154 -1.37 -1.28 -2.43
CA ALA A 154 -0.90 0.10 -2.27
C ALA A 154 -1.67 0.85 -1.16
N ARG A 155 -3.01 0.76 -1.15
CA ARG A 155 -3.83 1.40 -0.10
C ARG A 155 -3.61 0.79 1.28
N GLY A 156 -3.48 -0.53 1.39
CA GLY A 156 -3.18 -1.19 2.66
C GLY A 156 -1.86 -0.69 3.27
N LEU A 157 -0.87 -0.40 2.43
CA LEU A 157 0.40 0.21 2.82
C LEU A 157 0.25 1.71 3.16
N GLU A 158 -0.47 2.50 2.34
CA GLU A 158 -0.65 3.95 2.55
C GLU A 158 -1.43 4.26 3.84
N ASP A 159 -2.50 3.49 4.10
CA ASP A 159 -3.41 3.73 5.22
C ASP A 159 -2.94 3.09 6.54
N ASP A 160 -1.78 2.39 6.53
CA ASP A 160 -1.28 1.59 7.68
C ASP A 160 -2.32 0.55 8.16
N ARG A 161 -3.02 -0.08 7.21
CA ARG A 161 -4.09 -1.07 7.47
C ARG A 161 -3.63 -2.47 7.12
N LEU A 162 -2.92 -3.08 8.07
CA LEU A 162 -2.37 -4.43 7.96
C LEU A 162 -3.39 -5.46 7.45
N GLU A 163 -4.60 -5.50 8.01
CA GLU A 163 -5.59 -6.51 7.64
C GLU A 163 -6.06 -6.38 6.18
N GLU A 164 -6.07 -5.16 5.63
CA GLU A 164 -6.37 -4.93 4.23
C GLU A 164 -5.21 -5.35 3.33
N LEU A 165 -3.97 -5.07 3.76
CA LEU A 165 -2.77 -5.54 3.06
C LEU A 165 -2.70 -7.07 3.03
N GLU A 166 -2.90 -7.75 4.16
CA GLU A 166 -2.91 -9.23 4.22
C GLU A 166 -3.95 -9.82 3.27
N SER A 167 -5.16 -9.24 3.27
CA SER A 167 -6.22 -9.67 2.34
C SER A 167 -5.87 -9.38 0.88
N ALA A 168 -5.14 -8.30 0.60
CA ALA A 168 -4.72 -7.95 -0.76
C ALA A 168 -3.58 -8.86 -1.26
N LEU A 169 -2.62 -9.21 -0.40
CA LEU A 169 -1.55 -10.16 -0.70
C LEU A 169 -2.10 -11.58 -0.94
N GLU A 170 -3.14 -11.98 -0.21
CA GLU A 170 -3.87 -13.22 -0.49
C GLU A 170 -4.58 -13.23 -1.84
N ALA A 171 -5.21 -12.11 -2.19
CA ALA A 171 -5.82 -11.93 -3.50
C ALA A 171 -4.74 -12.00 -4.60
N ALA A 172 -3.57 -11.40 -4.37
CA ALA A 172 -2.44 -11.46 -5.29
C ALA A 172 -1.90 -12.88 -5.46
N GLU A 173 -1.73 -13.63 -4.37
CA GLU A 173 -1.36 -15.06 -4.41
C GLU A 173 -2.32 -15.85 -5.30
N GLU A 174 -3.63 -15.70 -5.09
CA GLU A 174 -4.64 -16.41 -5.88
C GLU A 174 -4.61 -16.04 -7.36
N LEU A 175 -4.43 -14.76 -7.67
CA LEU A 175 -4.28 -14.28 -9.05
C LEU A 175 -3.02 -14.84 -9.71
N LEU A 176 -1.89 -14.86 -9.02
CA LEU A 176 -0.64 -15.45 -9.53
C LEU A 176 -0.82 -16.94 -9.83
N VAL A 177 -1.43 -17.67 -8.91
CA VAL A 177 -1.70 -19.11 -9.07
C VAL A 177 -2.63 -19.38 -10.27
N ILE A 178 -3.70 -18.60 -10.43
CA ILE A 178 -4.63 -18.73 -11.56
C ILE A 178 -3.96 -18.31 -12.88
N GLY A 179 -3.23 -17.21 -12.87
CA GLY A 179 -2.48 -16.71 -14.03
C GLY A 179 -1.46 -17.73 -14.52
N GLU A 180 -0.78 -18.41 -13.61
CA GLU A 180 0.21 -19.44 -13.94
C GLU A 180 -0.47 -20.67 -14.55
N ALA A 181 -1.61 -21.09 -14.01
CA ALA A 181 -2.40 -22.18 -14.57
C ALA A 181 -2.86 -21.90 -16.01
N LEU A 182 -3.25 -20.65 -16.29
CA LEU A 182 -3.77 -20.22 -17.60
C LEU A 182 -2.67 -19.77 -18.58
N GLY A 183 -1.42 -19.65 -18.14
CA GLY A 183 -0.32 -19.16 -18.96
C GLY A 183 -0.40 -17.65 -19.25
N SER A 184 -0.89 -16.85 -18.31
CA SER A 184 -0.92 -15.39 -18.42
C SER A 184 0.48 -14.80 -18.54
N GLU A 185 0.66 -13.81 -19.42
CA GLU A 185 1.91 -13.04 -19.50
C GLU A 185 1.96 -11.91 -18.45
N GLU A 186 0.80 -11.48 -17.93
CA GLU A 186 0.68 -10.34 -16.99
C GLU A 186 1.21 -10.67 -15.59
N GLN A 187 1.19 -11.93 -15.19
CA GLN A 187 1.53 -12.39 -13.84
C GLN A 187 2.92 -11.93 -13.36
N ARG A 188 3.93 -11.91 -14.24
CA ARG A 188 5.29 -11.49 -13.86
C ARG A 188 5.34 -9.99 -13.63
N ARG A 189 4.73 -9.21 -14.52
CA ARG A 189 4.64 -7.75 -14.38
C ARG A 189 3.86 -7.37 -13.12
N PHE A 190 2.77 -8.09 -12.84
CA PHE A 190 1.98 -7.92 -11.63
C PHE A 190 2.82 -8.21 -10.37
N LEU A 191 3.57 -9.32 -10.33
CA LEU A 191 4.48 -9.62 -9.23
C LEU A 191 5.52 -8.51 -9.03
N THR A 192 6.21 -8.08 -10.10
CA THR A 192 7.21 -7.00 -10.02
C THR A 192 6.63 -5.72 -9.43
N HIS A 193 5.42 -5.31 -9.84
CA HIS A 193 4.79 -4.12 -9.25
C HIS A 193 4.46 -4.31 -7.76
N ILE A 194 4.07 -5.51 -7.31
CA ILE A 194 3.91 -5.76 -5.87
C ILE A 194 5.26 -5.64 -5.18
N GLU A 195 6.31 -6.26 -5.73
CA GLU A 195 7.67 -6.20 -5.19
C GLU A 195 8.21 -4.77 -5.07
N ASP A 196 7.82 -3.88 -5.98
CA ASP A 196 8.14 -2.45 -5.90
C ASP A 196 7.41 -1.72 -4.73
N LEU A 197 6.27 -2.24 -4.28
CA LEU A 197 5.49 -1.70 -3.15
C LEU A 197 5.95 -2.25 -1.78
N LEU A 198 6.44 -3.48 -1.72
CA LEU A 198 6.82 -4.13 -0.46
C LEU A 198 7.91 -3.42 0.37
N PRO A 199 8.88 -2.66 -0.20
CA PRO A 199 9.86 -1.90 0.58
C PRO A 199 9.25 -0.90 1.57
N TRP A 200 8.00 -0.50 1.35
CA TRP A 200 7.25 0.42 2.20
C TRP A 200 6.61 -0.24 3.43
N LEU A 201 6.79 -1.55 3.62
CA LEU A 201 6.31 -2.26 4.81
C LEU A 201 6.85 -1.59 6.10
N PRO A 202 5.98 -1.19 7.04
CA PRO A 202 6.38 -0.62 8.32
C PRO A 202 6.90 -1.71 9.27
N ALA A 203 7.87 -1.33 10.10
CA ALA A 203 8.51 -2.25 11.05
C ALA A 203 7.56 -2.79 12.13
N GLN A 204 6.48 -2.06 12.46
CA GLN A 204 5.46 -2.53 13.40
C GLN A 204 4.75 -3.82 12.96
N TRP A 205 4.85 -4.18 11.68
CA TRP A 205 4.26 -5.40 11.15
C TRP A 205 5.21 -6.61 11.18
N ALA A 206 6.15 -6.65 12.11
CA ALA A 206 7.13 -7.73 12.33
C ALA A 206 6.60 -9.17 12.10
N HIS A 207 5.41 -9.46 12.62
CA HIS A 207 4.73 -10.76 12.48
C HIS A 207 4.45 -11.21 11.02
N LEU A 208 4.42 -10.29 10.05
CA LEU A 208 4.29 -10.64 8.63
C LEU A 208 5.46 -11.51 8.16
N VAL A 209 6.64 -11.39 8.79
CA VAL A 209 7.80 -12.26 8.50
C VAL A 209 7.43 -13.72 8.73
N GLU A 210 6.81 -14.05 9.87
CA GLU A 210 6.46 -15.43 10.20
C GLU A 210 5.38 -15.98 9.28
N ILE A 211 4.35 -15.17 8.99
CA ILE A 211 3.25 -15.55 8.09
C ILE A 211 3.77 -15.77 6.67
N ALA A 212 4.56 -14.83 6.16
CA ALA A 212 5.10 -14.87 4.81
C ALA A 212 6.11 -16.01 4.63
N ALA A 213 7.01 -16.22 5.61
CA ALA A 213 7.93 -17.35 5.59
C ALA A 213 7.21 -18.71 5.68
N ALA A 214 6.14 -18.81 6.47
CA ALA A 214 5.31 -20.01 6.50
C ALA A 214 4.67 -20.28 5.15
N ARG A 215 4.14 -19.25 4.48
CA ARG A 215 3.52 -19.37 3.14
C ARG A 215 4.50 -19.69 2.03
N SER A 216 5.65 -19.02 1.98
CA SER A 216 6.70 -19.31 0.98
C SER A 216 7.12 -20.79 1.02
N ARG A 217 7.26 -21.37 2.23
CA ARG A 217 7.59 -22.79 2.41
C ARG A 217 6.51 -23.74 1.88
N LEU A 218 5.24 -23.32 1.83
CA LEU A 218 4.17 -24.17 1.30
C LEU A 218 4.32 -24.37 -0.21
N PHE A 219 4.74 -23.33 -0.94
CA PHE A 219 4.77 -23.32 -2.41
C PHE A 219 6.10 -23.79 -3.02
N GLY A 220 6.98 -24.41 -2.24
CA GLY A 220 8.26 -24.92 -2.74
C GLY A 220 9.28 -23.83 -3.15
N GLY A 221 9.17 -22.62 -2.58
CA GLY A 221 10.10 -21.49 -2.81
C GLY A 221 9.99 -20.85 -4.20
N ASP A 222 11.13 -20.50 -4.81
CA ASP A 222 11.28 -19.77 -6.08
C ASP A 222 10.64 -20.41 -7.32
N ARG A 223 10.15 -21.66 -7.24
CA ARG A 223 9.61 -22.38 -8.41
C ARG A 223 8.30 -21.79 -8.93
N HIS A 224 7.51 -21.16 -8.04
CA HIS A 224 6.21 -20.60 -8.36
C HIS A 224 6.16 -19.12 -7.99
N LEU A 225 5.44 -18.32 -8.79
CA LEU A 225 5.36 -16.87 -8.57
C LEU A 225 4.67 -16.53 -7.24
N ALA A 226 3.73 -17.37 -6.78
CA ALA A 226 3.12 -17.23 -5.46
C ALA A 226 4.14 -17.47 -4.32
N GLY A 227 5.07 -18.40 -4.50
CA GLY A 227 6.19 -18.61 -3.56
C GLY A 227 7.11 -17.40 -3.50
N GLN A 228 7.50 -16.88 -4.67
CA GLN A 228 8.32 -15.67 -4.81
C GLN A 228 7.66 -14.45 -4.16
N LEU A 229 6.35 -14.25 -4.35
CA LEU A 229 5.59 -13.19 -3.67
C LEU A 229 5.80 -13.23 -2.15
N TRP A 230 5.58 -14.40 -1.53
CA TRP A 230 5.69 -14.52 -0.07
C TRP A 230 7.13 -14.46 0.43
N GLU A 231 8.10 -14.88 -0.37
CA GLU A 231 9.52 -14.68 -0.07
C GLU A 231 9.88 -13.19 -0.07
N SER A 232 9.47 -12.46 -1.11
CA SER A 232 9.62 -11.01 -1.19
C SER A 232 8.96 -10.27 -0.02
N VAL A 233 7.77 -10.70 0.41
CA VAL A 233 7.11 -10.13 1.61
C VAL A 233 7.93 -10.41 2.87
N ALA A 234 8.42 -11.64 3.06
CA ALA A 234 9.22 -12.02 4.22
C ALA A 234 10.54 -11.22 4.29
N ASP A 235 11.21 -11.07 3.15
CA ASP A 235 12.46 -10.33 3.03
C ASP A 235 12.27 -8.84 3.31
N GLN A 236 11.25 -8.21 2.73
CA GLN A 236 11.01 -6.79 2.93
C GLN A 236 10.52 -6.47 4.35
N ALA A 237 9.71 -7.34 4.95
CA ALA A 237 9.31 -7.22 6.36
C ALA A 237 10.52 -7.38 7.30
N THR A 238 11.43 -8.32 7.01
CA THR A 238 12.68 -8.49 7.76
C THR A 238 13.57 -7.26 7.60
N GLY A 239 13.70 -6.74 6.37
CA GLY A 239 14.42 -5.51 6.08
C GLY A 239 13.87 -4.30 6.81
N ALA A 240 12.54 -4.19 6.96
CA ALA A 240 11.91 -3.13 7.73
C ALA A 240 12.31 -3.17 9.21
N LEU A 241 12.36 -4.36 9.81
CA LEU A 241 12.82 -4.55 11.20
C LEU A 241 14.29 -4.16 11.38
N VAL A 242 15.15 -4.58 10.47
CA VAL A 242 16.57 -4.22 10.49
C VAL A 242 16.73 -2.70 10.36
N ARG A 243 16.02 -2.06 9.42
CA ARG A 243 16.03 -0.59 9.24
C ARG A 243 15.59 0.17 10.50
N ALA A 244 14.61 -0.35 11.23
CA ALA A 244 14.15 0.24 12.50
C ALA A 244 15.12 0.01 13.66
N SER A 245 15.96 -1.03 13.58
CA SER A 245 16.94 -1.39 14.60
C SER A 245 18.31 -0.73 14.43
N ILE A 246 18.59 -0.12 13.27
CA ILE A 246 19.82 0.62 13.00
C ILE A 246 19.75 2.00 13.70
N PRO A 247 20.76 2.38 14.53
CA PRO A 247 20.85 3.72 15.11
C PRO A 247 20.80 4.79 14.01
N VAL A 248 20.06 5.87 14.25
CA VAL A 248 19.63 6.93 13.30
C VAL A 248 20.77 7.63 12.50
N VAL A 249 22.04 7.28 12.73
CA VAL A 249 23.21 8.03 12.23
C VAL A 249 23.67 7.62 10.82
N VAL A 250 23.18 6.52 10.23
CA VAL A 250 23.56 6.16 8.85
C VAL A 250 22.35 5.67 8.06
N ARG A 251 21.70 6.58 7.33
CA ARG A 251 20.76 6.24 6.25
C ARG A 251 21.13 6.97 4.97
N GLU A 252 22.25 6.56 4.37
CA GLU A 252 22.52 6.80 2.95
C GLU A 252 21.77 5.74 2.12
N ARG A 253 20.58 6.08 1.63
CA ARG A 253 19.90 5.35 0.53
C ARG A 253 18.88 6.24 -0.21
N ALA A 254 19.20 7.53 -0.34
CA ALA A 254 18.32 8.54 -0.94
C ALA A 254 18.35 8.57 -2.48
N THR A 255 19.25 7.83 -3.14
CA THR A 255 19.50 8.04 -4.58
C THR A 255 18.62 7.24 -5.54
N LEU A 256 18.13 6.04 -5.17
CA LEU A 256 17.22 5.26 -6.05
C LEU A 256 15.73 5.58 -5.80
N ALA A 257 15.39 5.99 -4.57
CA ALA A 257 14.02 6.38 -4.20
C ALA A 257 13.55 7.60 -5.00
N ASN A 258 14.45 8.55 -5.28
CA ASN A 258 14.14 9.77 -6.04
C ASN A 258 13.79 9.50 -7.52
N GLU A 259 14.22 8.37 -8.10
CA GLU A 259 13.97 8.04 -9.52
C GLU A 259 12.58 7.42 -9.76
N LEU A 260 12.06 6.61 -8.82
CA LEU A 260 10.74 5.97 -8.94
C LEU A 260 9.59 6.84 -8.42
N LEU A 261 9.94 7.86 -7.65
CA LEU A 261 9.07 8.87 -7.06
C LEU A 261 8.71 10.01 -8.06
N ALA A 262 8.65 9.73 -9.36
CA ALA A 262 8.25 10.74 -10.36
C ALA A 262 6.73 11.02 -10.39
N GLN A 263 5.89 10.23 -9.71
CA GLN A 263 4.41 10.30 -9.85
C GLN A 263 3.65 10.89 -8.65
N VAL A 264 4.28 11.09 -7.48
CA VAL A 264 3.68 11.85 -6.37
C VAL A 264 4.32 13.24 -6.35
N PRO A 265 3.55 14.34 -6.35
CA PRO A 265 4.11 15.69 -6.30
C PRO A 265 5.10 15.84 -5.14
N LYS A 266 6.33 16.32 -5.41
CA LYS A 266 7.40 16.37 -4.39
C LYS A 266 6.98 17.12 -3.12
N TRP A 267 6.08 18.10 -3.23
CA TRP A 267 5.51 18.81 -2.07
C TRP A 267 4.82 17.88 -1.07
N ARG A 268 4.13 16.82 -1.52
CA ARG A 268 3.43 15.88 -0.61
C ARG A 268 4.41 15.06 0.23
N ARG A 269 5.62 14.83 -0.29
CA ARG A 269 6.71 14.15 0.44
C ARG A 269 7.32 15.05 1.49
N TRP A 270 7.60 16.30 1.11
CA TRP A 270 8.12 17.29 2.04
C TRP A 270 7.14 17.53 3.18
N GLN A 271 5.84 17.63 2.89
CA GLN A 271 4.81 17.71 3.92
C GLN A 271 4.89 16.53 4.89
N ALA A 272 4.87 15.28 4.38
CA ALA A 272 4.93 14.08 5.22
C ALA A 272 6.23 13.99 6.04
N GLN A 273 7.36 14.40 5.46
CA GLN A 273 8.65 14.42 6.16
C GLN A 273 8.68 15.44 7.28
N ILE A 274 8.14 16.64 7.05
CA ILE A 274 8.16 17.74 8.02
C ILE A 274 7.16 17.49 9.16
N THR A 275 5.96 16.98 8.89
CA THR A 275 4.98 16.63 9.95
C THR A 275 5.51 15.56 10.91
N ARG A 276 6.51 14.75 10.49
CA ARG A 276 7.16 13.73 11.33
C ARG A 276 8.31 14.27 12.17
N LEU A 277 8.74 15.53 11.97
CA LEU A 277 9.81 16.13 12.75
C LEU A 277 9.35 16.41 14.20
N PRO A 278 10.22 16.20 15.19
CA PRO A 278 9.86 16.40 16.59
C PRO A 278 9.68 17.90 16.91
N ALA A 279 8.51 18.27 17.41
CA ALA A 279 8.17 19.65 17.79
C ALA A 279 8.80 20.05 19.15
N ARG A 280 10.10 20.35 19.18
CA ARG A 280 10.88 20.59 20.42
C ARG A 280 11.19 22.06 20.73
N ALA A 281 10.92 22.98 19.81
CA ALA A 281 11.25 24.39 19.99
C ALA A 281 10.39 25.10 21.06
N SER A 282 10.84 26.29 21.47
CA SER A 282 10.11 27.14 22.41
C SER A 282 8.75 27.56 21.88
N GLU A 283 7.81 27.78 22.79
CA GLU A 283 6.44 28.17 22.44
C GLU A 283 6.38 29.48 21.65
N SER A 284 7.30 30.42 21.91
CA SER A 284 7.43 31.66 21.13
C SER A 284 7.83 31.42 19.67
N VAL A 285 8.75 30.49 19.40
CA VAL A 285 9.17 30.16 18.02
C VAL A 285 8.03 29.44 17.29
N ARG A 286 7.37 28.49 17.98
CA ARG A 286 6.23 27.76 17.40
C ARG A 286 5.06 28.69 17.09
N ALA A 287 4.72 29.60 18.01
CA ALA A 287 3.68 30.60 17.81
C ALA A 287 4.01 31.50 16.62
N TRP A 288 5.24 32.03 16.56
CA TRP A 288 5.67 32.88 15.45
C TRP A 288 5.58 32.19 14.09
N VAL A 289 6.01 30.92 13.99
CA VAL A 289 5.92 30.13 12.74
C VAL A 289 4.47 29.91 12.34
N ASN A 290 3.62 29.50 13.28
CA ASN A 290 2.22 29.24 13.03
C ASN A 290 1.47 30.51 12.62
N ASP A 291 1.70 31.62 13.31
CA ASP A 291 1.09 32.91 13.00
C ASP A 291 1.52 33.39 11.60
N SER A 292 2.82 33.29 11.29
CA SER A 292 3.38 33.64 9.98
C SER A 292 2.79 32.80 8.85
N LEU A 293 2.71 31.47 9.03
CA LEU A 293 2.07 30.59 8.05
C LEU A 293 0.58 30.86 7.93
N SER A 294 -0.11 31.12 9.04
CA SER A 294 -1.55 31.41 9.09
C SER A 294 -1.91 32.73 8.43
N ALA A 295 -0.96 33.64 8.21
CA ALA A 295 -1.19 34.90 7.50
C ALA A 295 -1.13 34.76 5.97
N ILE A 296 -0.57 33.66 5.46
CA ILE A 296 -0.44 33.42 4.01
C ILE A 296 -1.81 33.08 3.40
N ARG A 297 -2.14 33.66 2.24
CA ARG A 297 -3.44 33.50 1.55
C ARG A 297 -3.19 33.35 0.06
N VAL A 298 -4.02 32.54 -0.59
CA VAL A 298 -4.13 32.51 -2.06
C VAL A 298 -5.18 33.53 -2.46
N VAL A 299 -4.85 34.40 -3.40
CA VAL A 299 -5.68 35.51 -3.87
C VAL A 299 -5.71 35.48 -5.39
N ALA A 300 -6.87 35.80 -5.97
CA ALA A 300 -6.98 35.96 -7.41
C ALA A 300 -6.03 37.09 -7.89
N PRO A 301 -5.44 36.95 -9.09
CA PRO A 301 -4.54 37.98 -9.62
C PRO A 301 -5.28 39.31 -9.77
N ALA A 302 -4.58 40.41 -9.50
CA ALA A 302 -5.14 41.73 -9.76
C ALA A 302 -5.37 41.91 -11.27
N PRO A 303 -6.54 42.39 -11.72
CA PRO A 303 -6.83 42.54 -13.14
C PRO A 303 -5.84 43.53 -13.78
N ALA A 304 -5.03 43.06 -14.74
CA ALA A 304 -4.17 43.94 -15.51
C ALA A 304 -4.98 44.67 -16.58
N MET A 305 -4.92 46.01 -16.57
CA MET A 305 -5.54 46.83 -17.61
C MET A 305 -4.77 46.70 -18.94
N GLY A 306 -5.19 45.74 -19.76
CA GLY A 306 -4.81 45.64 -21.18
C GLY A 306 -3.90 44.45 -21.53
N GLY A 307 -4.50 43.36 -22.02
CA GLY A 307 -3.78 42.26 -22.67
C GLY A 307 -4.62 40.99 -22.73
N ARG A 308 -4.78 40.42 -23.93
CA ARG A 308 -5.42 39.11 -24.16
C ARG A 308 -4.48 37.99 -23.68
N ASP A 309 -5.09 36.93 -23.14
CA ASP A 309 -4.51 35.69 -22.63
C ASP A 309 -3.58 35.87 -21.42
N GLN A 310 -4.18 36.11 -20.25
CA GLN A 310 -3.53 35.76 -18.99
C GLN A 310 -3.96 34.34 -18.64
N ALA A 311 -3.01 33.40 -18.62
CA ALA A 311 -3.18 32.18 -17.84
C ALA A 311 -3.59 32.60 -16.42
N GLU A 312 -4.61 31.95 -15.86
CA GLU A 312 -5.21 32.27 -14.56
C GLU A 312 -4.22 31.93 -13.43
N ALA A 313 -3.13 32.70 -13.32
CA ALA A 313 -2.12 32.52 -12.30
C ALA A 313 -2.60 33.12 -10.98
N TRP A 314 -2.59 32.32 -9.92
CA TRP A 314 -2.98 32.73 -8.58
C TRP A 314 -1.79 33.35 -7.83
N GLU A 315 -2.07 34.38 -7.02
CA GLU A 315 -1.04 35.01 -6.20
C GLU A 315 -1.15 34.54 -4.75
N VAL A 316 -0.03 34.09 -4.20
CA VAL A 316 0.12 33.79 -2.79
C VAL A 316 0.69 35.02 -2.10
N ARG A 317 -0.03 35.55 -1.12
CA ARG A 317 0.37 36.74 -0.36
C ARG A 317 0.34 36.48 1.14
N GLY A 318 1.29 37.02 1.88
CA GLY A 318 1.29 36.93 3.34
C GLY A 318 2.27 37.89 3.99
N LEU A 319 2.08 38.18 5.27
CA LEU A 319 3.06 38.91 6.07
C LEU A 319 3.57 37.99 7.19
N PRO A 320 4.88 37.87 7.40
CA PRO A 320 5.40 37.20 8.57
C PRO A 320 4.87 37.87 9.85
N ALA A 321 4.73 37.08 10.91
CA ALA A 321 4.41 37.61 12.23
C ALA A 321 5.50 38.61 12.68
N PRO A 322 5.14 39.66 13.41
CA PRO A 322 6.13 40.62 13.92
C PRO A 322 7.08 39.94 14.90
N GLY A 323 8.38 40.20 14.77
CA GLY A 323 9.43 39.63 15.62
C GLY A 323 10.72 39.44 14.85
N ASP A 324 11.85 39.49 15.56
CA ASP A 324 13.18 39.21 14.99
C ASP A 324 13.53 37.73 15.26
N VAL A 325 12.77 36.84 14.63
CA VAL A 325 12.97 35.38 14.74
C VAL A 325 13.78 34.92 13.53
N PRO A 326 14.99 34.38 13.71
CA PRO A 326 15.77 33.82 12.61
C PRO A 326 15.00 32.68 11.93
N ALA A 327 14.73 32.84 10.65
CA ALA A 327 13.97 31.88 9.86
C ALA A 327 14.55 31.69 8.45
N ARG A 328 14.32 30.50 7.90
CA ARG A 328 14.54 30.14 6.50
C ARG A 328 13.18 29.72 5.94
N VAL A 329 12.83 30.24 4.76
CA VAL A 329 11.54 29.96 4.13
C VAL A 329 11.76 29.42 2.73
N PHE A 330 11.07 28.33 2.43
CA PHE A 330 11.16 27.64 1.15
C PHE A 330 9.77 27.46 0.54
N VAL A 331 9.69 27.52 -0.79
CA VAL A 331 8.50 27.13 -1.54
C VAL A 331 8.79 25.88 -2.35
N VAL A 332 7.93 24.88 -2.22
CA VAL A 332 7.96 23.67 -3.03
C VAL A 332 6.74 23.62 -3.93
N ASP A 333 6.96 23.62 -5.24
CA ASP A 333 5.93 23.48 -6.27
C ASP A 333 6.44 22.64 -7.45
N ALA A 334 5.70 22.60 -8.55
CA ALA A 334 6.07 21.84 -9.74
C ALA A 334 7.38 22.33 -10.39
N GLN A 335 7.67 23.64 -10.33
CA GLN A 335 8.86 24.25 -10.93
C GLN A 335 10.07 24.18 -9.99
N ASN A 336 9.82 24.16 -8.67
CA ASN A 336 10.83 24.17 -7.62
C ASN A 336 10.63 22.98 -6.67
N PRO A 337 10.79 21.74 -7.17
CA PRO A 337 10.37 20.55 -6.43
C PRO A 337 11.29 20.22 -5.23
N ASP A 338 12.49 20.81 -5.19
CA ASP A 338 13.48 20.63 -4.12
C ASP A 338 13.50 21.79 -3.11
N GLY A 339 12.57 22.75 -3.26
CA GLY A 339 12.45 23.92 -2.41
C GLY A 339 13.27 25.10 -2.93
N TYR A 340 12.60 26.18 -3.33
CA TYR A 340 13.22 27.45 -3.64
C TYR A 340 13.28 28.33 -2.40
N ASP A 341 14.47 28.80 -2.05
CA ASP A 341 14.70 29.69 -0.91
C ASP A 341 14.14 31.09 -1.19
N VAL A 342 13.10 31.44 -0.44
CA VAL A 342 12.40 32.73 -0.52
C VAL A 342 12.61 33.57 0.74
N THR A 343 13.59 33.23 1.58
CA THR A 343 13.82 33.89 2.88
C THR A 343 13.96 35.41 2.73
N ALA A 344 14.67 35.89 1.71
CA ALA A 344 14.85 37.31 1.44
C ALA A 344 13.53 38.06 1.09
N HIS A 345 12.52 37.32 0.63
CA HIS A 345 11.19 37.83 0.30
C HIS A 345 10.19 37.64 1.46
N PHE A 346 10.56 36.94 2.53
CA PHE A 346 9.70 36.71 3.69
C PHE A 346 9.99 37.73 4.80
N VAL A 347 9.94 39.02 4.45
CA VAL A 347 10.27 40.13 5.36
C VAL A 347 9.02 40.94 5.75
N PRO A 348 8.90 41.42 7.02
CA PRO A 348 7.70 42.12 7.49
C PRO A 348 7.31 43.38 6.70
N LYS A 349 8.27 44.01 6.01
CA LYS A 349 8.07 45.27 5.29
C LYS A 349 7.51 45.09 3.89
N ASP A 350 8.01 44.08 3.18
CA ASP A 350 7.70 43.87 1.75
C ASP A 350 6.69 42.73 1.54
N GLY A 351 6.56 41.84 2.54
CA GLY A 351 5.65 40.71 2.51
C GLY A 351 6.06 39.61 1.54
N PHE A 352 5.48 38.44 1.74
CA PHE A 352 5.67 37.29 0.89
C PHE A 352 4.77 37.36 -0.34
N LEU A 353 5.35 37.22 -1.52
CA LEU A 353 4.64 37.09 -2.80
C LEU A 353 5.17 35.88 -3.56
N TRP A 354 4.26 34.98 -3.94
CA TRP A 354 4.55 33.84 -4.83
C TRP A 354 3.42 33.66 -5.85
N ARG A 355 3.69 32.95 -6.94
CA ARG A 355 2.70 32.71 -8.01
C ARG A 355 2.50 31.21 -8.24
N ILE A 356 1.25 30.82 -8.44
CA ILE A 356 0.85 29.46 -8.84
C ILE A 356 0.25 29.58 -10.24
N ASP A 357 0.82 28.90 -11.23
CA ASP A 357 0.53 29.16 -12.65
C ASP A 357 -0.75 28.46 -13.17
N SER A 358 -1.32 27.52 -12.41
CA SER A 358 -2.52 26.75 -12.75
C SER A 358 -3.47 26.60 -11.55
N ASP A 359 -4.77 26.45 -11.79
CA ASP A 359 -5.79 26.10 -10.80
C ASP A 359 -5.67 24.65 -10.29
N GLU A 360 -5.01 23.79 -11.07
CA GLU A 360 -4.69 22.40 -10.70
C GLU A 360 -3.38 22.25 -9.92
N ASP A 361 -2.55 23.31 -9.84
CA ASP A 361 -1.27 23.29 -9.17
C ASP A 361 -1.38 23.58 -7.66
N ALA A 362 -0.42 23.05 -6.89
CA ALA A 362 -0.31 23.30 -5.46
C ALA A 362 1.12 23.71 -5.09
N ALA A 363 1.21 24.62 -4.12
CA ALA A 363 2.48 25.06 -3.55
C ALA A 363 2.51 24.76 -2.05
N LEU A 364 3.62 24.23 -1.56
CA LEU A 364 3.87 24.04 -0.14
C LEU A 364 4.86 25.10 0.32
N VAL A 365 4.42 25.95 1.25
CA VAL A 365 5.32 26.88 1.94
C VAL A 365 5.86 26.18 3.19
N VAL A 366 7.17 26.14 3.31
CA VAL A 366 7.88 25.58 4.46
C VAL A 366 8.56 26.72 5.20
N VAL A 367 8.27 26.86 6.50
CA VAL A 367 8.94 27.83 7.37
C VAL A 367 9.73 27.06 8.42
N VAL A 368 11.03 27.33 8.49
CA VAL A 368 11.94 26.77 9.50
C VAL A 368 12.53 27.90 10.32
N ALA A 369 12.23 27.96 11.60
CA ALA A 369 12.66 29.05 12.47
C ALA A 369 13.26 28.54 13.77
N GLY A 370 14.17 29.30 14.37
CA GLY A 370 14.82 28.91 15.61
C GLY A 370 15.10 30.08 16.54
N ALA A 371 15.47 29.76 17.79
CA ALA A 371 15.93 30.77 18.74
C ALA A 371 17.32 31.36 18.35
N SER A 372 18.10 30.60 17.56
CA SER A 372 19.35 31.06 16.96
C SER A 372 19.31 30.87 15.44
N GLU A 373 20.27 31.48 14.73
CA GLU A 373 20.36 31.43 13.27
C GLU A 373 20.22 30.00 12.69
N VAL A 374 19.39 29.88 11.65
CA VAL A 374 19.15 28.64 10.91
C VAL A 374 20.01 28.65 9.66
N THR A 375 21.08 27.85 9.67
CA THR A 375 22.06 27.75 8.59
C THR A 375 21.67 26.64 7.59
N GLY A 376 22.23 26.68 6.38
CA GLY A 376 21.97 25.69 5.32
C GLY A 376 21.42 26.33 4.06
N ASN A 377 21.90 25.88 2.89
CA ASN A 377 21.60 26.48 1.60
C ASN A 377 20.40 25.84 0.91
N THR A 378 20.10 24.59 1.23
CA THR A 378 18.98 23.83 0.66
C THR A 378 17.93 23.48 1.73
N LEU A 379 16.71 23.19 1.30
CA LEU A 379 15.63 22.75 2.20
C LEU A 379 16.04 21.46 2.95
N GLU A 380 16.69 20.54 2.25
CA GLU A 380 17.16 19.28 2.82
C GLU A 380 18.19 19.50 3.94
N GLU A 381 19.20 20.34 3.69
CA GLU A 381 20.23 20.70 4.67
C GLU A 381 19.61 21.34 5.91
N VAL A 382 18.66 22.26 5.71
CA VAL A 382 17.98 22.96 6.80
C VAL A 382 17.12 21.99 7.63
N LEU A 383 16.39 21.07 7.01
CA LEU A 383 15.55 20.11 7.73
C LEU A 383 16.35 19.04 8.47
N ALA A 384 17.51 18.64 7.96
CA ALA A 384 18.42 17.75 8.67
C ALA A 384 18.88 18.37 10.01
N LEU A 385 19.03 19.69 10.06
CA LEU A 385 19.38 20.41 11.30
C LEU A 385 18.23 20.41 12.31
N VAL A 386 16.96 20.47 11.87
CA VAL A 386 15.79 20.46 12.78
C VAL A 386 15.77 19.20 13.68
N ALA A 387 16.16 18.05 13.12
CA ALA A 387 16.18 16.80 13.88
C ALA A 387 17.24 16.78 15.01
N SER A 388 18.32 17.55 14.84
CA SER A 388 19.45 17.61 15.78
C SER A 388 19.44 18.85 16.68
N ARG A 389 18.61 19.85 16.37
CA ARG A 389 18.51 21.12 17.10
C ARG A 389 17.17 21.29 17.81
N PRO A 390 17.12 21.18 19.15
CA PRO A 390 15.87 21.29 19.90
C PRO A 390 15.29 22.71 19.89
N ASP A 391 16.05 23.73 19.50
CA ASP A 391 15.62 25.13 19.45
C ASP A 391 14.98 25.54 18.10
N VAL A 392 14.94 24.64 17.12
CA VAL A 392 14.45 24.89 15.77
C VAL A 392 13.12 24.17 15.54
N TYR A 393 12.20 24.82 14.85
CA TYR A 393 10.88 24.34 14.47
C TYR A 393 10.67 24.46 12.98
N ALA A 394 10.07 23.44 12.37
CA ALA A 394 9.64 23.46 10.99
C ALA A 394 8.15 23.16 10.92
N GLU A 395 7.43 23.93 10.11
CA GLU A 395 6.01 23.73 9.85
C GLU A 395 5.72 24.04 8.38
N VAL A 396 4.63 23.51 7.87
CA VAL A 396 4.25 23.67 6.47
C VAL A 396 2.83 24.18 6.30
N ARG A 397 2.59 24.83 5.16
CA ARG A 397 1.25 25.15 4.70
C ARG A 397 1.10 24.81 3.23
N LEU A 398 0.16 23.91 2.94
CA LEU A 398 -0.28 23.63 1.58
C LEU A 398 -1.21 24.75 1.10
N LEU A 399 -0.95 25.24 -0.10
CA LEU A 399 -1.71 26.27 -0.77
C LEU A 399 -2.23 25.71 -2.09
N THR A 400 -3.55 25.68 -2.21
CA THR A 400 -4.27 25.30 -3.42
C THR A 400 -5.18 26.45 -3.84
N PRO A 401 -5.24 26.78 -5.13
CA PRO A 401 -6.27 27.65 -5.66
C PRO A 401 -7.68 27.20 -5.23
N PRO A 402 -8.59 28.12 -4.91
CA PRO A 402 -9.99 27.79 -4.65
C PRO A 402 -10.64 27.29 -5.95
N ARG A 403 -11.35 26.17 -5.85
CA ARG A 403 -12.13 25.57 -6.96
C ARG A 403 -13.41 26.34 -7.25
#